data_AF-A0A929PK31-F1
#
_entry.id   AF-A0A929PK31-F1
#
_cell.length_a   1.000
_cell.length_b   1.000
_cell.length_c   1.000
_cell.angle_alpha   90.00
_cell.angle_beta   90.00
_cell.angle_gamma   90.00
#
_symmetry.space_group_name_H-M   'P 1'
#
loop_
_entity.id
_entity.type
_entity.pdbx_description
1 polymer ?
#
loop_
_entity_poly.entity_id
_entity_poly.type
_entity_poly.pdbx_seq_one_letter_code
_entity_poly.pdbx_strand_id
1 'polypeptide(L)' 'YISELARELEISRPLLYLHLRKLEEVGIVKGKTELGKGSRTRKYYVLCEFELCLNGNKIKEMLENEEKKEKKGSKRRW' A
#
# COMPACT_ATOMS: atom_id res chain seq x y z
N TYR A 1 3.48 -3.88 15.81
CA TYR A 1 2.26 -3.02 15.94
C TYR A 1 2.20 -1.99 14.81
N ILE A 2 1.03 -1.44 14.44
CA ILE A 2 0.93 -0.38 13.40
C ILE A 2 1.86 0.80 13.70
N SER A 3 2.02 1.15 14.98
CA SER A 3 2.95 2.17 15.47
C SER A 3 4.43 1.87 15.24
N GLU A 4 4.78 0.60 15.34
CA GLU A 4 6.14 0.09 15.15
C GLU A 4 6.46 -0.01 13.66
N LEU A 5 5.51 -0.50 12.86
CA LEU A 5 5.59 -0.52 11.40
C LEU A 5 5.75 0.89 10.82
N ALA A 6 5.04 1.88 11.37
CA ALA A 6 5.20 3.28 10.97
C ALA A 6 6.61 3.81 11.27
N ARG A 7 7.22 3.37 12.37
CA ARG A 7 8.58 3.76 12.77
C ARG A 7 9.63 3.07 11.90
N GLU A 8 9.47 1.79 11.59
CA GLU A 8 10.37 1.04 10.71
C GLU A 8 10.35 1.56 9.27
N LEU A 9 9.19 1.96 8.77
CA LEU A 9 9.03 2.53 7.43
C LEU A 9 9.31 4.04 7.37
N GLU A 10 9.63 4.67 8.51
CA GLU A 10 9.87 6.12 8.63
C GLU A 10 8.73 7.00 8.06
N ILE A 11 7.49 6.52 8.12
CA ILE A 11 6.31 7.23 7.63
C ILE A 11 5.36 7.62 8.76
N SER A 12 4.58 8.68 8.52
CA SER A 12 3.55 9.08 9.46
C SER A 12 2.47 7.99 9.59
N ARG A 13 1.91 7.83 10.80
CA ARG A 13 0.80 6.90 11.04
C ARG A 13 -0.38 7.11 10.08
N PRO A 14 -0.85 8.34 9.80
CA PRO A 14 -1.91 8.56 8.82
C PRO A 14 -1.55 8.04 7.42
N LEU A 15 -0.30 8.26 6.98
CA LEU A 15 0.15 7.80 5.66
C LEU A 15 0.19 6.27 5.59
N LEU A 16 0.68 5.61 6.65
CA LEU A 16 0.64 4.16 6.75
C LEU A 16 -0.79 3.62 6.63
N TYR A 17 -1.77 4.22 7.32
CA TYR A 17 -3.18 3.80 7.20
C TYR A 17 -3.71 3.94 5.77
N LEU A 18 -3.35 5.02 5.06
CA LEU A 18 -3.75 5.21 3.67
C LEU A 18 -3.15 4.14 2.75
N HIS A 19 -1.87 3.79 2.95
CA HIS A 19 -1.23 2.72 2.18
C HIS A 19 -1.82 1.35 2.49
N LEU A 20 -1.98 1.01 3.77
CA LEU A 20 -2.57 -0.26 4.19
C LEU A 20 -3.99 -0.44 3.63
N ARG A 21 -4.80 0.62 3.64
CA ARG A 21 -6.14 0.59 3.04
C ARG A 21 -6.07 0.31 1.54
N LYS A 22 -5.18 0.99 0.80
CA LYS A 22 -5.01 0.72 -0.64
C LYS A 22 -4.57 -0.71 -0.91
N LEU A 23 -3.62 -1.21 -0.13
CA LEU A 23 -3.10 -2.58 -0.24
C LEU A 23 -4.17 -3.62 0.11
N GLU A 24 -5.06 -3.32 1.04
CA GLU A 24 -6.22 -4.14 1.39
C GLU A 24 -7.29 -4.11 0.29
N GLU A 25 -7.56 -2.95 -0.31
CA GLU A 25 -8.47 -2.79 -1.46
C GLU A 25 -8.04 -3.62 -2.68
N VAL A 26 -6.73 -3.74 -2.92
CA VAL A 26 -6.18 -4.58 -4.01
C VAL A 26 -5.91 -6.02 -3.60
N GLY A 27 -6.21 -6.40 -2.35
CA GLY A 27 -6.06 -7.77 -1.86
C GLY A 27 -4.62 -8.23 -1.58
N ILE A 28 -3.64 -7.32 -1.59
CA ILE A 28 -2.23 -7.62 -1.28
C ILE A 28 -2.02 -7.84 0.22
N VAL A 29 -2.86 -7.23 1.06
CA VAL A 29 -2.78 -7.31 2.52
C VAL A 29 -4.17 -7.57 3.10
N LYS A 30 -4.25 -8.29 4.22
CA LYS A 30 -5.49 -8.53 4.96
C LYS A 30 -5.38 -8.06 6.40
N GLY A 31 -6.32 -7.21 6.84
CA GLY A 31 -6.48 -6.85 8.23
C GLY A 31 -7.08 -7.99 9.04
N LYS A 32 -6.37 -8.46 10.06
CA LYS A 32 -6.89 -9.38 11.08
C LYS A 32 -7.01 -8.66 12.42
N THR A 33 -8.08 -8.97 13.13
CA THR A 33 -8.34 -8.43 14.46
C THR A 33 -8.27 -9.59 15.43
N GLU A 34 -7.20 -9.67 16.23
CA GLU A 34 -7.11 -10.68 17.29
C GLU A 34 -7.69 -10.10 18.58
N LEU A 35 -8.59 -10.85 19.20
CA LEU A 35 -9.00 -10.61 20.57
C LEU A 35 -7.91 -11.19 21.46
N GLY A 36 -7.08 -10.31 22.07
CA GLY A 36 -6.07 -10.76 23.02
C GLY A 36 -6.68 -11.38 24.28
N LYS A 37 -5.87 -12.08 25.08
CA LYS A 37 -6.25 -12.42 26.46
C LYS A 37 -6.41 -11.13 27.27
N GLY A 38 -7.65 -10.80 27.64
CA GLY A 38 -8.07 -9.50 28.20
C GLY A 38 -8.61 -8.57 27.12
N SER A 39 -9.47 -7.61 27.48
CA SER A 39 -10.26 -6.72 26.60
C SER A 39 -9.50 -5.84 25.58
N ARG A 40 -8.25 -6.17 25.26
CA ARG A 40 -7.38 -5.51 24.30
C ARG A 40 -7.50 -6.18 22.93
N THR A 41 -8.38 -5.62 22.11
CA THR A 41 -8.46 -5.91 20.68
C THR A 41 -7.23 -5.35 19.96
N ARG A 42 -6.51 -6.18 19.21
CA ARG A 42 -5.34 -5.74 18.42
C ARG A 42 -5.61 -5.98 16.93
N LYS A 43 -5.45 -4.93 16.13
CA LYS A 43 -5.42 -5.04 14.68
C LYS A 43 -3.99 -5.29 14.22
N TYR A 44 -3.82 -6.31 13.39
CA TYR A 44 -2.59 -6.63 12.70
C TYR A 44 -2.88 -6.86 11.23
N TYR A 45 -1.89 -6.64 10.38
CA TYR A 45 -2.02 -6.83 8.94
C TYR A 45 -1.09 -7.97 8.54
N VAL A 46 -1.59 -8.85 7.67
CA VAL A 46 -0.83 -9.97 7.10
C VAL A 46 -0.80 -9.83 5.59
N LEU A 47 0.35 -10.16 5.00
CA LEU A 47 0.54 -10.17 3.57
C LEU A 47 -0.22 -11.34 2.95
N CYS A 48 -0.97 -11.08 1.88
CA CYS A 48 -1.57 -12.12 1.05
C CYS A 48 -0.56 -12.60 0.01
N GLU A 49 -0.77 -13.80 -0.52
CA GLU A 49 0.02 -14.29 -1.64
C GLU A 49 -0.24 -13.43 -2.89
N PHE A 50 0.83 -12.91 -3.47
CA PHE A 50 0.80 -12.22 -4.74
C PHE A 50 2.05 -12.54 -5.54
N GLU A 51 1.94 -12.47 -6.86
CA GLU A 51 3.06 -12.65 -7.77
C GLU A 51 3.31 -11.36 -8.55
N LEU A 52 4.58 -10.97 -8.63
CA LEU A 52 5.04 -9.85 -9.46
C LEU A 52 5.95 -10.39 -10.57
N CYS A 53 5.40 -10.57 -11.76
CA CYS A 53 6.18 -10.96 -12.93
C CYS A 53 6.78 -9.72 -13.61
N LEU A 54 8.10 -9.56 -13.50
CA LEU A 54 8.85 -8.52 -14.21
C LEU A 54 9.37 -9.07 -15.54
N ASN A 55 9.02 -8.40 -16.64
CA ASN A 55 9.56 -8.69 -17.96
C ASN A 55 9.76 -7.39 -18.76
N GLY A 56 10.50 -7.44 -19.88
CA GLY A 56 10.80 -6.26 -20.68
C GLY A 56 9.57 -5.50 -21.16
N ASN A 57 8.49 -6.21 -21.52
CA ASN A 57 7.23 -5.59 -21.92
C ASN A 57 6.54 -4.87 -20.74
N LYS A 58 6.57 -5.46 -19.54
CA LYS A 58 6.00 -4.88 -18.32
C LYS A 58 6.77 -3.63 -17.89
N ILE A 59 8.10 -3.66 -17.99
CA ILE A 59 8.94 -2.48 -17.72
C ILE A 59 8.62 -1.35 -18.71
N LYS A 60 8.48 -1.68 -20.00
CA LYS A 60 8.09 -0.71 -21.02
C LYS A 60 6.70 -0.12 -20.75
N GLU A 61 5.72 -0.95 -20.39
CA GLU A 61 4.36 -0.53 -20.01
C GLU A 61 4.35 0.41 -18.78
N MET A 62 5.20 0.13 -17.78
CA MET A 62 5.33 0.97 -16.58
C MET A 62 5.87 2.35 -16.93
N LEU A 63 6.94 2.42 -17.74
CA LEU A 63 7.53 3.69 -18.20
C LEU A 63 6.53 4.53 -19.01
N GLU A 64 5.81 3.92 -19.96
CA GLU A 64 4.80 4.62 -20.76
C GLU A 64 3.62 5.18 -19.92
N ASN A 65 3.32 4.56 -18.77
CA ASN A 65 2.30 5.03 -17.85
C ASN A 65 2.76 6.20 -16.97
N GLU A 66 4.06 6.31 -16.67
CA GLU A 66 4.61 7.45 -15.93
C GLU A 66 4.59 8.73 -16.77
N GLU A 67 4.97 8.65 -18.06
CA GLU A 67 4.91 9.78 -18.99
C GLU A 67 3.48 10.32 -19.19
N LYS A 68 2.47 9.44 -19.10
CA LYS A 68 1.05 9.83 -19.17
C LYS A 68 0.57 10.57 -17.92
N LYS A 69 1.17 10.33 -16.75
CA LYS A 69 0.84 11.05 -15.51
C LYS A 69 1.35 12.49 -15.53
N GLU A 70 2.55 12.74 -16.05
CA GLU A 70 3.09 14.11 -16.21
C GLU A 70 2.23 14.98 -17.13
N LYS A 71 1.77 14.41 -18.26
CA LYS A 71 0.93 15.14 -19.22
C LYS A 71 -0.46 15.50 -18.66
N LYS A 72 -1.03 14.66 -17.77
CA LYS A 72 -2.30 14.95 -17.07
C LYS A 72 -2.16 15.98 -15.95
N GLY A 73 -1.00 16.05 -15.29
CA GLY A 73 -0.71 17.06 -14.26
C GLY A 73 -0.62 18.48 -14.85
N SER A 74 -0.02 18.62 -16.04
CA SER A 74 0.12 19.92 -16.72
C SER A 74 -1.22 20.46 -17.26
N LYS A 75 -2.16 19.57 -17.64
CA LYS A 75 -3.47 19.95 -18.19
C LYS A 75 -4.51 20.43 -17.14
N ARG A 76 -4.25 20.25 -15.84
CA ARG A 76 -5.14 20.68 -14.74
C ARG A 76 -4.81 22.05 -14.16
N ARG A 77 -3.86 22.77 -14.76
CA ARG A 77 -3.38 24.07 -14.29
C ARG A 77 -3.90 25.22 -15.18
N TRP A 78 -5.18 25.21 -15.52
CA TRP A 78 -5.92 26.33 -16.14
C TRP A 78 -7.36 26.27 -15.68
#